data_AF-A0A811QKI4-F1
#
_entry.id   AF-A0A811QKI4-F1
#
_cell.length_a   1.000
_cell.length_b   1.000
_cell.length_c   1.000
_cell.angle_alpha   90.00
_cell.angle_beta   90.00
_cell.angle_gamma   90.00
#
_symmetry.space_group_name_H-M   'P 1'
#
loop_
_entity.id
_entity.type
_entity.pdbx_description
1 polymer ?
#
loop_
_entity_poly.entity_id
_entity_poly.type
_entity_poly.pdbx_seq_one_letter_code
_entity_poly.pdbx_strand_id
1 'polypeptide(L)'
;MAAATTAAADAAQDGQTPSLSASPSTSRPRLPPPPPPPTTTTTTSRSRRCPCTRAQLLAFLGAPSAEGLADFGRRVADRVLADRSDAGGPRVLFGGGVWVDAACGGLTDAFRDVAAEAYKSEARTVSFTDEWVKKATDNLIDSMISTDDINAATDLVLANAIYFKGDWMEPFQLQFTSPGTFHRLDGGHVELDFMEKYRRMDVACMDGFKVLKLPYKLGATPPAHGQLKRRRGQVDTKSKDMPSTEVNESTRYSMFVFLPDTRDGMATMVDVVTAAAAFMYSISAEMKLRDVDLKLPKFKITFNWGNLKETLCQLGLTLPFSPEAADLRGMCNGDEGDGKSRRTTFLSKVAHMAVVNVNEKGTEAGAVAFHVHGGSGPPPDLVEFTADHPFTFFIMEERSGVIVFVGHILDPTK
;
A
#
# COMPACT_ATOMS: atom_id res chain seq x y z
N MET A 1 -4.14 6.15 -2.71
CA MET A 1 -4.99 5.86 -1.54
C MET A 1 -4.69 6.78 -0.36
N ALA A 2 -3.43 6.89 0.10
CA ALA A 2 -3.02 7.74 1.24
C ALA A 2 -3.36 9.25 1.14
N ALA A 3 -3.56 9.80 -0.07
CA ALA A 3 -3.97 11.18 -0.28
C ALA A 3 -5.51 11.35 -0.40
N ALA A 4 -6.23 10.29 -0.82
CA ALA A 4 -7.71 10.27 -0.85
C ALA A 4 -8.30 10.07 0.55
N THR A 5 -7.53 9.43 1.43
CA THR A 5 -7.77 9.34 2.88
C THR A 5 -7.70 10.68 3.59
N THR A 6 -6.85 11.61 3.13
CA THR A 6 -6.69 12.96 3.72
C THR A 6 -7.96 13.79 3.54
N ALA A 7 -8.56 13.77 2.34
CA ALA A 7 -9.82 14.44 2.03
C ALA A 7 -11.02 13.96 2.88
N ALA A 8 -10.99 12.72 3.38
CA ALA A 8 -12.04 12.14 4.21
C ALA A 8 -11.89 12.45 5.71
N ALA A 9 -10.69 12.85 6.15
CA ALA A 9 -10.34 12.91 7.57
C ALA A 9 -10.87 14.16 8.30
N ASP A 10 -10.97 15.30 7.61
CA ASP A 10 -11.15 16.60 8.27
C ASP A 10 -12.58 17.18 8.24
N ALA A 11 -13.53 16.51 7.57
CA ALA A 11 -14.95 16.85 7.65
C ALA A 11 -15.59 16.45 9.01
N ALA A 12 -14.81 16.39 10.09
CA ALA A 12 -15.13 15.72 11.35
C ALA A 12 -15.01 16.59 12.61
N GLN A 13 -14.51 17.81 12.54
CA GLN A 13 -14.53 18.75 13.67
C GLN A 13 -15.61 19.81 13.45
N ASP A 14 -16.89 19.43 13.55
CA ASP A 14 -17.83 20.25 14.31
C ASP A 14 -19.20 19.59 14.52
N GLY A 15 -19.68 19.68 15.76
CA GLY A 15 -21.09 19.54 16.09
C GLY A 15 -21.49 18.29 16.88
N GLN A 16 -21.26 18.31 18.20
CA GLN A 16 -22.32 18.44 19.21
C GLN A 16 -21.88 17.91 20.58
N THR A 17 -21.82 18.83 21.54
CA THR A 17 -21.96 18.54 22.96
C THR A 17 -23.39 18.07 23.26
N PRO A 18 -23.60 16.98 24.01
CA PRO A 18 -24.86 16.73 24.67
C PRO A 18 -24.71 16.81 26.20
N SER A 19 -25.39 17.77 26.80
CA SER A 19 -25.76 17.73 28.21
C SER A 19 -26.80 16.63 28.42
N LEU A 20 -26.53 15.70 29.33
CA LEU A 20 -27.44 14.62 29.71
C LEU A 20 -27.68 14.65 31.22
N SER A 21 -28.84 15.16 31.61
CA SER A 21 -29.47 14.84 32.89
C SER A 21 -30.40 13.64 32.70
N ALA A 22 -30.15 12.54 33.40
CA ALA A 22 -31.05 11.40 33.45
C ALA A 22 -31.24 10.94 34.90
N SER A 23 -32.50 10.80 35.32
CA SER A 23 -32.92 10.03 36.49
C SER A 23 -33.56 8.72 36.00
N PRO A 24 -33.38 7.58 36.70
CA PRO A 24 -33.79 6.28 36.18
C PRO A 24 -35.15 5.85 36.75
N SER A 25 -35.99 5.25 35.91
CA SER A 25 -37.08 4.37 36.38
C SER A 25 -37.10 3.07 35.58
N THR A 26 -37.12 1.99 36.34
CA THR A 26 -36.98 0.58 35.99
C THR A 26 -38.25 -0.02 35.38
N SER A 27 -38.13 -0.77 34.27
CA SER A 27 -38.83 -2.05 34.05
C SER A 27 -38.33 -2.76 32.77
N ARG A 28 -38.18 -4.08 32.85
CA ARG A 28 -37.72 -5.01 31.78
C ARG A 28 -38.94 -5.70 31.10
N PRO A 29 -38.79 -6.42 29.98
CA PRO A 29 -39.40 -6.07 28.69
C PRO A 29 -40.53 -7.00 28.26
N ARG A 30 -41.42 -6.51 27.37
CA ARG A 30 -42.31 -7.36 26.56
C ARG A 30 -42.01 -7.12 25.08
N LEU A 31 -41.76 -8.21 24.34
CA LEU A 31 -41.56 -8.21 22.89
C LEU A 31 -42.89 -7.88 22.17
N PRO A 32 -42.94 -6.88 21.29
CA PRO A 32 -44.09 -6.67 20.41
C PRO A 32 -43.99 -7.53 19.13
N PRO A 33 -45.13 -7.90 18.52
CA PRO A 33 -45.18 -8.68 17.28
C PRO A 33 -44.59 -7.91 16.07
N PRO A 34 -44.18 -8.61 14.99
CA PRO A 34 -43.53 -7.99 13.84
C PRO A 34 -44.47 -7.05 13.08
N PRO A 35 -43.97 -5.91 12.56
CA PRO A 35 -44.79 -4.98 11.77
C PRO A 35 -45.10 -5.53 10.36
N PRO A 36 -46.26 -5.18 9.77
CA PRO A 36 -46.57 -5.49 8.38
C PRO A 36 -45.64 -4.74 7.40
N PRO A 37 -45.49 -5.22 6.15
CA PRO A 37 -44.59 -4.63 5.15
C PRO A 37 -45.01 -3.18 4.83
N PRO A 38 -44.06 -2.27 4.55
CA PRO A 38 -44.37 -0.86 4.39
C PRO A 38 -45.12 -0.60 3.08
N THR A 39 -46.41 -0.26 3.17
CA THR A 39 -47.15 0.43 2.14
C THR A 39 -46.60 1.84 1.95
N THR A 40 -46.25 2.15 0.70
CA THR A 40 -45.83 3.46 0.21
C THR A 40 -46.73 4.59 0.70
N THR A 41 -46.23 5.42 1.62
CA THR A 41 -46.84 6.71 1.93
C THR A 41 -45.76 7.78 1.89
N THR A 42 -45.87 8.62 0.88
CA THR A 42 -45.06 9.82 0.65
C THR A 42 -45.25 10.78 1.83
N THR A 43 -44.21 11.01 2.62
CA THR A 43 -44.19 12.14 3.56
C THR A 43 -42.80 12.76 3.56
N THR A 44 -42.73 13.90 2.91
CA THR A 44 -41.62 14.85 2.89
C THR A 44 -41.28 15.24 4.34
N SER A 45 -40.11 14.85 4.84
CA SER A 45 -39.56 15.47 6.05
C SER A 45 -38.03 15.43 6.01
N ARG A 46 -37.44 16.62 5.89
CA ARG A 46 -36.05 17.00 6.19
C ARG A 46 -34.96 16.02 5.74
N SER A 47 -34.26 16.39 4.66
CA SER A 47 -32.95 15.81 4.34
C SER A 47 -31.98 16.07 5.50
N ARG A 48 -31.86 15.09 6.41
CA ARG A 48 -30.56 14.81 7.01
C ARG A 48 -29.69 14.32 5.86
N ARG A 49 -28.99 15.25 5.17
CA ARG A 49 -27.91 14.86 4.27
C ARG A 49 -26.83 14.30 5.19
N CYS A 50 -26.81 12.98 5.36
CA CYS A 50 -25.56 12.31 5.75
C CYS A 50 -24.51 12.75 4.72
N PRO A 51 -23.27 13.09 5.11
CA PRO A 51 -22.23 13.41 4.13
C PRO A 51 -21.88 12.15 3.33
N CYS A 52 -22.60 11.97 2.21
CA CYS A 52 -22.55 10.75 1.40
C CYS A 52 -21.15 10.48 0.85
N THR A 53 -20.39 11.54 0.52
CA THR A 53 -19.02 11.44 0.02
C THR A 53 -18.07 10.81 1.03
N ARG A 54 -18.13 11.25 2.30
CA ARG A 54 -17.33 10.67 3.39
C ARG A 54 -17.66 9.20 3.62
N ALA A 55 -18.96 8.86 3.66
CA ALA A 55 -19.39 7.48 3.84
C ALA A 55 -18.91 6.58 2.69
N GLN A 56 -18.98 7.05 1.44
CA GLN A 56 -18.47 6.31 0.28
C GLN A 56 -16.95 6.14 0.35
N LEU A 57 -16.19 7.18 0.72
CA LEU A 57 -14.73 7.09 0.88
C LEU A 57 -14.34 6.06 1.95
N LEU A 58 -14.98 6.13 3.12
CA LEU A 58 -14.71 5.18 4.22
C LEU A 58 -15.07 3.75 3.83
N ALA A 59 -16.24 3.54 3.21
CA ALA A 59 -16.65 2.22 2.74
C ALA A 59 -15.71 1.67 1.66
N PHE A 60 -15.35 2.49 0.67
CA PHE A 60 -14.44 2.12 -0.42
C PHE A 60 -13.05 1.75 0.10
N LEU A 61 -12.55 2.46 1.11
CA LEU A 61 -11.25 2.21 1.74
C LEU A 61 -11.31 1.13 2.83
N GLY A 62 -12.48 0.56 3.13
CA GLY A 62 -12.67 -0.43 4.19
C GLY A 62 -12.40 0.12 5.60
N ALA A 63 -12.54 1.43 5.80
CA ALA A 63 -12.21 2.11 7.05
C ALA A 63 -13.45 2.34 7.92
N PRO A 64 -13.40 2.04 9.24
CA PRO A 64 -14.56 2.21 10.13
C PRO A 64 -14.82 3.69 10.46
N SER A 65 -13.78 4.52 10.46
CA SER A 65 -13.88 5.95 10.75
C SER A 65 -12.70 6.72 10.13
N ALA A 66 -12.86 8.03 10.01
CA ALA A 66 -11.82 8.97 9.58
C ALA A 66 -10.59 8.93 10.51
N GLU A 67 -10.83 8.95 11.82
CA GLU A 67 -9.78 8.90 12.84
C GLU A 67 -9.01 7.57 12.78
N GLY A 68 -9.72 6.45 12.71
CA GLY A 68 -9.09 5.13 12.60
C GLY A 68 -8.25 4.98 11.33
N LEU A 69 -8.67 5.65 10.25
CA LEU A 69 -7.95 5.69 8.98
C LEU A 69 -6.70 6.57 9.05
N ALA A 70 -6.78 7.73 9.70
CA ALA A 70 -5.62 8.59 9.96
C ALA A 70 -4.59 7.88 10.84
N ASP A 71 -5.05 7.19 11.90
CA ASP A 71 -4.17 6.43 12.77
C ASP A 71 -3.52 5.22 12.06
N PHE A 72 -4.28 4.55 11.18
CA PHE A 72 -3.71 3.52 10.32
C PHE A 72 -2.65 4.11 9.38
N GLY A 73 -2.95 5.22 8.71
CA GLY A 73 -2.02 5.94 7.84
C GLY A 73 -0.72 6.29 8.57
N ARG A 74 -0.83 6.84 9.78
CA ARG A 74 0.32 7.21 10.62
C ARG A 74 1.20 6.01 10.96
N ARG A 75 0.59 4.89 11.36
CA ARG A 75 1.32 3.64 11.64
C ARG A 75 2.02 3.09 10.40
N VAL A 76 1.36 3.12 9.24
CA VAL A 76 1.96 2.68 7.98
C VAL A 76 3.13 3.59 7.61
N ALA A 77 2.95 4.91 7.66
CA ALA A 77 4.00 5.89 7.37
C ALA A 77 5.23 5.72 8.29
N ASP A 78 5.01 5.68 9.61
CA ASP A 78 6.10 5.69 10.59
C ASP A 78 6.81 4.33 10.75
N ARG A 79 6.12 3.22 10.42
CA ARG A 79 6.66 1.87 10.57
C ARG A 79 6.94 1.21 9.24
N VAL A 80 5.92 1.05 8.40
CA VAL A 80 5.96 0.25 7.16
C VAL A 80 6.61 0.99 5.98
N LEU A 81 6.61 2.32 5.97
CA LEU A 81 7.19 3.09 4.87
C LEU A 81 8.40 3.94 5.30
N ALA A 82 8.83 3.79 6.56
CA ALA A 82 10.03 4.45 7.05
C ALA A 82 11.27 3.91 6.32
N ASP A 83 12.14 4.81 5.85
CA ASP A 83 13.42 4.43 5.24
C ASP A 83 14.32 3.76 6.31
N ARG A 84 14.76 2.53 6.03
CA ARG A 84 15.65 1.76 6.90
C ARG A 84 16.98 1.45 6.24
N SER A 85 17.31 2.12 5.13
CA SER A 85 18.54 1.88 4.38
C SER A 85 19.81 2.10 5.20
N ASP A 86 19.83 3.12 6.07
CA ASP A 86 20.96 3.38 6.99
C ASP A 86 21.19 2.25 8.01
N ALA A 87 20.17 1.43 8.24
CA ALA A 87 20.23 0.27 9.13
C ALA A 87 20.46 -1.05 8.38
N GLY A 88 20.67 -1.02 7.07
CA GLY A 88 20.83 -2.22 6.22
C GLY A 88 19.51 -2.86 5.77
N GLY A 89 18.36 -2.26 6.07
CA GLY A 89 17.04 -2.67 5.59
C GLY A 89 16.70 -2.07 4.23
N PRO A 90 15.49 -2.33 3.70
CA PRO A 90 15.08 -1.76 2.42
C PRO A 90 14.99 -0.24 2.48
N ARG A 91 15.35 0.39 1.37
CA ARG A 91 15.07 1.79 1.11
C ARG A 91 13.64 1.92 0.62
N VAL A 92 12.83 2.66 1.36
CA VAL A 92 11.47 3.05 0.98
C VAL A 92 11.43 4.56 0.95
N LEU A 93 11.08 5.13 -0.21
CA LEU A 93 10.77 6.54 -0.33
C LEU A 93 9.31 6.64 -0.71
N PHE A 94 8.54 7.41 0.04
CA PHE A 94 7.16 7.69 -0.29
C PHE A 94 6.87 9.17 -0.05
N GLY A 95 5.98 9.72 -0.85
CA GLY A 95 5.57 11.11 -0.73
C GLY A 95 4.23 11.31 -1.40
N GLY A 96 3.31 11.91 -0.66
CA GLY A 96 2.01 12.33 -1.16
C GLY A 96 1.91 13.84 -1.23
N GLY A 97 1.05 14.33 -2.10
CA GLY A 97 0.70 15.73 -2.17
C GLY A 97 -0.77 15.96 -2.48
N VAL A 98 -1.31 17.01 -1.88
CA VAL A 98 -2.65 17.53 -2.09
C VAL A 98 -2.52 18.97 -2.56
N TRP A 99 -3.07 19.27 -3.73
CA TRP A 99 -3.07 20.63 -4.28
C TRP A 99 -4.50 21.07 -4.56
N VAL A 100 -4.86 22.24 -4.04
CA VAL A 100 -6.17 22.85 -4.23
C VAL A 100 -6.01 24.19 -4.93
N ASP A 101 -6.93 24.47 -5.85
CA ASP A 101 -6.96 25.75 -6.55
C ASP A 101 -7.22 26.90 -5.58
N ALA A 102 -6.47 28.00 -5.73
CA ALA A 102 -6.60 29.18 -4.89
C ALA A 102 -8.02 29.77 -4.90
N ALA A 103 -8.79 29.60 -5.98
CA ALA A 103 -10.18 30.04 -6.05
C ALA A 103 -11.13 29.25 -5.13
N CYS A 104 -10.69 28.13 -4.54
CA CYS A 104 -11.46 27.39 -3.53
C CYS A 104 -11.36 28.00 -2.12
N GLY A 105 -10.66 29.13 -1.95
CA GLY A 105 -10.53 29.82 -0.65
C GLY A 105 -9.40 29.32 0.25
N GLY A 106 -8.52 28.48 -0.30
CA GLY A 106 -7.33 27.95 0.38
C GLY A 106 -7.63 26.87 1.42
N LEU A 107 -6.65 26.00 1.65
CA LEU A 107 -6.77 24.88 2.59
C LEU A 107 -6.82 25.38 4.05
N THR A 108 -7.52 24.66 4.92
CA THR A 108 -7.50 24.90 6.37
C THR A 108 -6.15 24.45 6.98
N ASP A 109 -5.80 24.99 8.15
CA ASP A 109 -4.60 24.54 8.88
C ASP A 109 -4.78 23.12 9.44
N ALA A 110 -5.98 22.82 9.97
CA ALA A 110 -6.33 21.48 10.43
C ALA A 110 -6.10 20.41 9.34
N PHE A 111 -6.50 20.72 8.09
CA PHE A 111 -6.32 19.79 6.98
C PHE A 111 -4.84 19.58 6.65
N ARG A 112 -4.06 20.67 6.64
CA ARG A 112 -2.61 20.61 6.41
C ARG A 112 -1.92 19.78 7.49
N ASP A 113 -2.29 19.97 8.75
CA ASP A 113 -1.70 19.25 9.88
C ASP A 113 -2.00 17.75 9.79
N VAL A 114 -3.25 17.37 9.50
CA VAL A 114 -3.62 15.96 9.31
C VAL A 114 -2.87 15.35 8.12
N ALA A 115 -2.76 16.05 6.99
CA ALA A 115 -2.02 15.59 5.82
C ALA A 115 -0.54 15.31 6.14
N ALA A 116 0.10 16.23 6.86
CA ALA A 116 1.51 16.14 7.22
C ALA A 116 1.76 15.06 8.28
N GLU A 117 0.98 15.03 9.35
CA GLU A 117 1.24 14.14 10.49
C GLU A 117 0.88 12.68 10.20
N ALA A 118 -0.31 12.45 9.64
CA ALA A 118 -0.84 11.11 9.46
C ALA A 118 -0.36 10.46 8.16
N TYR A 119 -0.11 11.24 7.11
CA TYR A 119 0.20 10.70 5.77
C TYR A 119 1.55 11.14 5.21
N LYS A 120 2.34 11.92 5.97
CA LYS A 120 3.60 12.57 5.51
C LYS A 120 3.43 13.24 4.14
N SER A 121 2.24 13.80 3.93
CA SER A 121 1.84 14.38 2.66
C SER A 121 1.83 15.88 2.76
N GLU A 122 2.31 16.54 1.71
CA GLU A 122 2.23 17.97 1.61
C GLU A 122 0.83 18.40 1.17
N ALA A 123 0.32 19.50 1.72
CA ALA A 123 -0.96 20.06 1.32
C ALA A 123 -0.79 21.56 1.02
N ARG A 124 -0.99 21.95 -0.24
CA ARG A 124 -0.74 23.31 -0.74
C ARG A 124 -1.94 23.89 -1.46
N THR A 125 -2.14 25.19 -1.28
CA THR A 125 -3.01 25.99 -2.15
C THR A 125 -2.17 26.56 -3.26
N VAL A 126 -2.62 26.41 -4.50
CA VAL A 126 -1.86 26.77 -5.70
C VAL A 126 -2.76 27.40 -6.74
N SER A 127 -2.18 28.15 -7.67
CA SER A 127 -2.85 28.49 -8.92
C SER A 127 -2.44 27.45 -9.95
N PHE A 128 -3.40 26.69 -10.47
CA PHE A 128 -3.12 25.67 -11.48
C PHE A 128 -2.75 26.31 -12.82
N THR A 129 -1.47 26.61 -13.00
CA THR A 129 -0.87 27.19 -14.22
C THR A 129 0.21 26.27 -14.78
N ASP A 130 0.60 26.48 -16.04
CA ASP A 130 1.72 25.75 -16.66
C ASP A 130 3.04 25.94 -15.88
N GLU A 131 3.23 27.11 -15.27
CA GLU A 131 4.39 27.39 -14.42
C GLU A 131 4.35 26.58 -13.11
N TRP A 132 3.17 26.38 -12.53
CA TRP A 132 3.02 25.52 -11.36
C TRP A 132 3.39 24.08 -11.70
N VAL A 133 2.94 23.56 -12.85
CA VAL A 133 3.33 22.21 -13.28
C VAL A 133 4.85 22.12 -13.34
N LYS A 134 5.53 23.04 -14.05
CA LYS A 134 7.00 23.06 -14.18
C LYS A 134 7.77 23.22 -12.86
N LYS A 135 7.16 23.76 -11.80
CA LYS A 135 7.81 24.05 -10.51
C LYS A 135 7.49 23.01 -9.42
N ALA A 136 6.28 22.47 -9.42
CA ALA A 136 5.94 21.29 -8.62
C ALA A 136 6.79 20.08 -9.04
N THR A 137 7.38 20.16 -10.23
CA THR A 137 8.16 19.13 -10.87
C THR A 137 9.68 19.33 -10.78
N ASP A 138 10.21 19.92 -9.71
CA ASP A 138 11.67 19.97 -9.45
C ASP A 138 12.22 18.54 -9.15
N ASN A 139 12.26 17.71 -10.21
CA ASN A 139 12.70 16.32 -10.39
C ASN A 139 11.93 15.14 -9.74
N LEU A 140 10.91 15.37 -8.89
CA LEU A 140 10.17 14.27 -8.24
C LEU A 140 8.83 13.91 -8.92
N ILE A 141 8.22 14.86 -9.64
CA ILE A 141 6.84 14.78 -10.17
C ILE A 141 6.78 14.98 -11.69
N ASP A 142 7.90 15.32 -12.35
CA ASP A 142 8.00 15.69 -13.79
C ASP A 142 7.30 14.74 -14.78
N SER A 143 7.06 13.49 -14.38
CA SER A 143 6.37 12.51 -15.21
C SER A 143 4.90 12.24 -14.83
N MET A 144 4.41 12.65 -13.65
CA MET A 144 3.11 12.23 -13.13
C MET A 144 1.92 13.12 -13.54
N ILE A 145 2.15 14.40 -13.80
CA ILE A 145 1.08 15.36 -14.11
C ILE A 145 1.49 16.16 -15.34
N SER A 146 0.79 15.94 -16.46
CA SER A 146 0.98 16.75 -17.67
C SER A 146 0.24 18.08 -17.56
N THR A 147 0.74 19.12 -18.24
CA THR A 147 0.00 20.38 -18.45
C THR A 147 -1.33 20.15 -19.16
N ASP A 148 -1.41 19.14 -20.04
CA ASP A 148 -2.65 18.79 -20.74
C ASP A 148 -3.75 18.25 -19.81
N ASP A 149 -3.36 17.78 -18.62
CA ASP A 149 -4.29 17.21 -17.63
C ASP A 149 -4.89 18.26 -16.70
N ILE A 150 -4.48 19.52 -16.81
CA ILE A 150 -4.90 20.61 -15.96
C ILE A 150 -5.64 21.64 -16.79
N ASN A 151 -6.82 22.05 -16.35
CA ASN A 151 -7.62 23.08 -17.01
C ASN A 151 -8.31 23.97 -15.97
N ALA A 152 -9.06 24.97 -16.44
CA ALA A 152 -9.76 25.93 -15.60
C ALA A 152 -10.81 25.32 -14.64
N ALA A 153 -11.22 24.07 -14.88
CA ALA A 153 -12.14 23.31 -14.02
C ALA A 153 -11.41 22.39 -13.02
N THR A 154 -10.08 22.41 -12.98
CA THR A 154 -9.29 21.67 -11.98
C THR A 154 -9.37 22.38 -10.64
N ASP A 155 -9.98 21.72 -9.65
CA ASP A 155 -10.18 22.23 -8.29
C ASP A 155 -9.25 21.54 -7.28
N LEU A 156 -9.07 20.23 -7.39
CA LEU A 156 -8.30 19.42 -6.45
C LEU A 156 -7.52 18.31 -7.17
N VAL A 157 -6.22 18.25 -6.91
CA VAL A 157 -5.31 17.22 -7.42
C VAL A 157 -4.66 16.48 -6.26
N LEU A 158 -4.67 15.16 -6.33
CA LEU A 158 -3.92 14.28 -5.44
C LEU A 158 -2.81 13.60 -6.24
N ALA A 159 -1.58 13.55 -5.70
CA ALA A 159 -0.52 12.73 -6.26
C ALA A 159 0.19 11.94 -5.16
N ASN A 160 0.67 10.75 -5.50
CA ASN A 160 1.46 9.93 -4.60
C ASN A 160 2.54 9.18 -5.37
N ALA A 161 3.78 9.23 -4.88
CA ALA A 161 4.89 8.45 -5.38
C ALA A 161 5.39 7.48 -4.31
N ILE A 162 5.71 6.26 -4.71
CA ILE A 162 6.39 5.29 -3.88
C ILE A 162 7.53 4.61 -4.65
N TYR A 163 8.68 4.52 -3.99
CA TYR A 163 9.88 3.87 -4.50
C TYR A 163 10.35 2.85 -3.47
N PHE A 164 10.65 1.65 -3.94
CA PHE A 164 11.20 0.59 -3.11
C PHE A 164 12.46 0.01 -3.72
N LYS A 165 13.48 -0.13 -2.88
CA LYS A 165 14.71 -0.86 -3.19
C LYS A 165 15.15 -1.62 -1.96
N GLY A 166 15.05 -2.94 -2.02
CA GLY A 166 15.55 -3.84 -0.99
C GLY A 166 16.64 -4.74 -1.55
N ASP A 167 17.62 -5.03 -0.70
CA ASP A 167 18.62 -6.09 -0.92
C ASP A 167 18.02 -7.42 -0.48
N TRP A 168 18.17 -8.50 -1.26
CA TRP A 168 17.74 -9.84 -0.82
C TRP A 168 18.47 -10.25 0.46
N MET A 169 17.75 -10.90 1.38
CA MET A 169 18.36 -11.53 2.56
C MET A 169 19.44 -12.52 2.14
N GLU A 170 19.16 -13.29 1.07
CA GLU A 170 20.13 -14.11 0.39
C GLU A 170 20.17 -13.81 -1.12
N PRO A 171 21.21 -13.12 -1.60
CA PRO A 171 21.35 -12.71 -3.01
C PRO A 171 21.40 -13.87 -4.01
N PHE A 172 21.15 -13.54 -5.29
CA PHE A 172 21.46 -14.42 -6.41
C PHE A 172 22.94 -14.27 -6.78
N GLN A 173 23.58 -15.35 -7.20
CA GLN A 173 24.96 -15.26 -7.68
C GLN A 173 24.94 -14.91 -9.17
N LEU A 174 25.58 -13.81 -9.54
CA LEU A 174 25.62 -13.30 -10.92
C LEU A 174 26.08 -14.35 -11.94
N GLN A 175 26.96 -15.27 -11.54
CA GLN A 175 27.48 -16.33 -12.41
C GLN A 175 26.45 -17.39 -12.82
N PHE A 176 25.31 -17.46 -12.12
CA PHE A 176 24.19 -18.34 -12.46
C PHE A 176 23.08 -17.61 -13.18
N THR A 177 23.22 -16.30 -13.43
CA THR A 177 22.31 -15.60 -14.32
C THR A 177 22.57 -16.06 -15.75
N SER A 178 21.55 -16.56 -16.43
CA SER A 178 21.65 -17.03 -17.82
C SER A 178 20.47 -16.58 -18.68
N PRO A 179 20.66 -16.46 -20.01
CA PRO A 179 19.56 -16.18 -20.92
C PRO A 179 18.48 -17.27 -20.86
N GLY A 180 17.22 -16.86 -20.99
CA GLY A 180 16.09 -17.75 -21.11
C GLY A 180 14.90 -17.07 -21.79
N THR A 181 13.93 -17.90 -22.17
CA THR A 181 12.71 -17.47 -22.86
C THR A 181 11.61 -17.15 -21.86
N PHE A 182 10.94 -16.01 -22.03
CA PHE A 182 9.69 -15.68 -21.36
C PHE A 182 8.55 -15.62 -22.37
N HIS A 183 7.47 -16.34 -22.09
CA HIS A 183 6.29 -16.49 -22.91
C HIS A 183 5.23 -15.45 -22.53
N ARG A 184 4.71 -14.70 -23.51
CA ARG A 184 3.71 -13.65 -23.30
C ARG A 184 2.29 -14.19 -23.54
N LEU A 185 1.29 -13.47 -23.03
CA LEU A 185 -0.13 -13.80 -23.25
C LEU A 185 -0.59 -13.64 -24.71
N ASP A 186 0.12 -12.85 -25.52
CA ASP A 186 -0.16 -12.66 -26.95
C ASP A 186 0.33 -13.83 -27.82
N GLY A 187 0.89 -14.88 -27.20
CA GLY A 187 1.51 -16.03 -27.87
C GLY A 187 2.95 -15.80 -28.31
N GLY A 188 3.47 -14.58 -28.18
CA GLY A 188 4.86 -14.24 -28.45
C GLY A 188 5.81 -14.64 -27.31
N HIS A 189 7.09 -14.36 -27.49
CA HIS A 189 8.12 -14.57 -26.47
C HIS A 189 9.21 -13.49 -26.53
N VAL A 190 9.99 -13.39 -25.46
CA VAL A 190 11.21 -12.60 -25.38
C VAL A 190 12.33 -13.39 -24.73
N GLU A 191 13.55 -13.10 -25.14
CA GLU A 191 14.76 -13.61 -24.49
C GLU A 191 15.30 -12.56 -23.53
N LEU A 192 15.60 -12.97 -22.30
CA LEU A 192 16.18 -12.12 -21.28
C LEU A 192 16.93 -12.94 -20.23
N ASP A 193 17.63 -12.25 -19.34
CA ASP A 193 18.37 -12.86 -18.25
C ASP A 193 17.45 -13.35 -17.13
N PHE A 194 17.56 -14.63 -16.80
CA PHE A 194 16.96 -15.26 -15.63
C PHE A 194 18.00 -15.40 -14.53
N MET A 195 17.67 -14.92 -13.34
CA MET A 195 18.43 -15.17 -12.13
C MET A 195 18.09 -16.57 -11.62
N GLU A 196 19.11 -17.41 -11.42
CA GLU A 196 18.92 -18.79 -10.99
C GLU A 196 19.44 -19.04 -9.57
N LYS A 197 18.73 -19.89 -8.84
CA LYS A 197 19.14 -20.29 -7.49
C LYS A 197 18.56 -21.64 -7.09
N TYR A 198 19.40 -22.51 -6.55
CA TYR A 198 18.99 -23.75 -5.91
C TYR A 198 19.17 -23.68 -4.39
N ARG A 199 18.06 -23.62 -3.63
CA ARG A 199 18.07 -23.51 -2.15
C ARG A 199 16.79 -24.03 -1.51
N ARG A 200 16.86 -24.26 -0.20
CA ARG A 200 15.66 -24.41 0.61
C ARG A 200 14.97 -23.07 0.80
N MET A 201 13.73 -22.96 0.33
CA MET A 201 12.96 -21.71 0.32
C MET A 201 11.53 -21.97 0.78
N ASP A 202 10.91 -20.94 1.34
CA ASP A 202 9.49 -20.99 1.69
C ASP A 202 8.67 -20.93 0.39
N VAL A 203 7.95 -22.02 0.10
CA VAL A 203 7.08 -22.16 -1.07
C VAL A 203 5.76 -22.81 -0.67
N ALA A 204 4.65 -22.30 -1.20
CA ALA A 204 3.34 -22.91 -1.13
C ALA A 204 2.95 -23.42 -2.52
N CYS A 205 2.54 -24.68 -2.61
CA CYS A 205 1.96 -25.24 -3.84
C CYS A 205 0.44 -25.30 -3.64
N MET A 206 -0.30 -24.53 -4.43
CA MET A 206 -1.76 -24.47 -4.40
C MET A 206 -2.32 -25.17 -5.64
N ASP A 207 -3.64 -25.32 -5.69
CA ASP A 207 -4.30 -25.86 -6.87
C ASP A 207 -4.25 -24.82 -8.00
N GLY A 208 -3.46 -25.11 -9.05
CA GLY A 208 -3.31 -24.29 -10.25
C GLY A 208 -2.24 -23.19 -10.21
N PHE A 209 -1.51 -23.03 -9.10
CA PHE A 209 -0.39 -22.09 -9.00
C PHE A 209 0.52 -22.36 -7.80
N LYS A 210 1.72 -21.76 -7.83
CA LYS A 210 2.70 -21.80 -6.74
C LYS A 210 2.95 -20.38 -6.23
N VAL A 211 3.29 -20.27 -4.95
CA VAL A 211 3.71 -19.01 -4.33
C VAL A 211 5.08 -19.18 -3.71
N LEU A 212 6.05 -18.36 -4.13
CA LEU A 212 7.40 -18.33 -3.57
C LEU A 212 7.59 -17.09 -2.70
N LYS A 213 8.27 -17.24 -1.57
CA LYS A 213 8.65 -16.13 -0.69
C LYS A 213 10.15 -15.81 -0.80
N LEU A 214 10.46 -14.55 -1.06
CA LEU A 214 11.81 -14.00 -1.18
C LEU A 214 12.02 -12.89 -0.13
N PRO A 215 12.66 -13.17 1.01
CA PRO A 215 12.87 -12.17 2.05
C PRO A 215 13.94 -11.14 1.68
N TYR A 216 13.71 -9.88 2.04
CA TYR A 216 14.69 -8.81 1.99
C TYR A 216 15.53 -8.76 3.29
N LYS A 217 16.72 -8.14 3.23
CA LYS A 217 17.56 -7.90 4.41
C LYS A 217 16.80 -7.10 5.46
N LEU A 218 16.98 -7.49 6.73
CA LEU A 218 16.42 -6.76 7.86
C LEU A 218 17.28 -5.53 8.14
N GLY A 219 16.62 -4.40 8.43
CA GLY A 219 17.30 -3.26 9.03
C GLY A 219 17.50 -3.50 10.53
N ALA A 220 18.69 -3.21 11.04
CA ALA A 220 18.92 -3.14 12.48
C ALA A 220 18.05 -2.03 13.10
N THR A 221 17.42 -2.28 14.24
CA THR A 221 16.78 -1.18 14.99
C THR A 221 17.87 -0.27 15.56
N PRO A 222 17.83 1.06 15.36
CA PRO A 222 18.67 1.97 16.12
C PRO A 222 18.41 1.72 17.62
N PRO A 223 19.45 1.68 18.47
CA PRO A 223 19.24 1.56 19.90
C PRO A 223 18.39 2.75 20.36
N ALA A 224 17.32 2.47 21.10
CA ALA A 224 16.47 3.50 21.68
C ALA A 224 17.34 4.53 22.41
N HIS A 225 17.14 5.82 22.11
CA HIS A 225 17.87 6.91 22.74
C HIS A 225 17.81 6.79 24.28
N GLY A 226 18.98 6.68 24.92
CA GLY A 226 19.07 6.87 26.38
C GLY A 226 19.89 5.87 27.20
N GLN A 227 20.62 4.91 26.61
CA GLN A 227 21.56 4.09 27.40
C GLN A 227 22.92 4.81 27.52
N LEU A 228 23.07 5.57 28.62
CA LEU A 228 24.35 6.10 29.08
C LEU A 228 25.41 5.00 29.06
N LYS A 229 26.53 5.26 28.34
CA LYS A 229 27.75 4.44 28.40
C LYS A 229 28.17 4.26 29.86
N ARG A 230 27.86 3.12 30.46
CA ARG A 230 28.44 2.71 31.74
C ARG A 230 29.95 2.55 31.54
N ARG A 231 30.73 3.40 32.20
CA ARG A 231 32.19 3.33 32.24
C ARG A 231 32.62 1.94 32.75
N ARG A 232 33.61 1.35 32.09
CA ARG A 232 34.30 0.14 32.50
C ARG A 232 34.87 0.30 33.92
N GLY A 233 34.52 -0.65 34.78
CA GLY A 233 35.26 -0.94 36.00
C GLY A 233 34.36 -1.19 37.20
N GLN A 234 33.78 -2.40 37.30
CA GLN A 234 33.62 -3.12 38.57
C GLN A 234 33.14 -4.54 38.27
N VAL A 235 33.91 -5.52 38.74
CA VAL A 235 33.53 -6.94 38.78
C VAL A 235 32.62 -7.09 39.98
N ASP A 236 31.40 -7.61 39.80
CA ASP A 236 30.74 -8.38 40.86
C ASP A 236 29.68 -9.37 40.35
N THR A 237 29.79 -10.51 41.00
CA THR A 237 29.04 -11.78 41.06
C THR A 237 27.55 -11.88 40.64
N LYS A 238 27.28 -12.98 39.92
CA LYS A 238 26.06 -13.82 39.84
C LYS A 238 24.69 -13.15 40.09
N SER A 239 23.89 -13.06 39.03
CA SER A 239 22.44 -13.27 39.10
C SER A 239 21.96 -13.90 37.78
N LYS A 240 21.16 -14.95 37.92
CA LYS A 240 20.72 -15.87 36.88
C LYS A 240 19.34 -15.42 36.43
N ASP A 241 19.28 -14.40 35.57
CA ASP A 241 18.02 -13.99 34.94
C ASP A 241 18.15 -14.16 33.43
N MET A 242 17.25 -14.99 32.90
CA MET A 242 16.96 -15.11 31.47
C MET A 242 16.69 -13.72 30.89
N PRO A 243 17.33 -13.30 29.79
CA PRO A 243 16.85 -12.13 29.08
C PRO A 243 15.50 -12.49 28.46
N SER A 244 14.48 -11.78 28.91
CA SER A 244 13.20 -11.61 28.24
C SER A 244 13.42 -11.41 26.74
N THR A 245 12.66 -12.16 25.95
CA THR A 245 12.55 -12.08 24.50
C THR A 245 12.50 -10.62 24.06
N GLU A 246 13.61 -10.07 23.58
CA GLU A 246 13.60 -8.80 22.88
C GLU A 246 12.66 -9.00 21.68
N VAL A 247 11.50 -8.34 21.72
CA VAL A 247 10.62 -8.23 20.57
C VAL A 247 11.43 -7.46 19.54
N ASN A 248 12.17 -8.18 18.70
CA ASN A 248 12.94 -7.61 17.61
C ASN A 248 11.98 -6.72 16.84
N GLU A 249 12.06 -5.39 16.88
CA GLU A 249 11.09 -4.48 16.23
C GLU A 249 11.37 -4.27 14.74
N SER A 250 12.30 -5.03 14.15
CA SER A 250 12.65 -4.87 12.74
C SER A 250 11.48 -5.20 11.81
N THR A 251 11.14 -4.23 10.96
CA THR A 251 10.24 -4.40 9.81
C THR A 251 10.75 -5.50 8.91
N ARG A 252 9.89 -6.43 8.53
CA ARG A 252 10.27 -7.59 7.72
C ARG A 252 9.55 -7.54 6.39
N TYR A 253 10.28 -7.24 5.32
CA TYR A 253 9.73 -7.26 3.97
C TYR A 253 10.07 -8.56 3.26
N SER A 254 9.09 -9.10 2.56
CA SER A 254 9.29 -10.18 1.60
C SER A 254 8.58 -9.87 0.29
N MET A 255 9.18 -10.27 -0.82
CA MET A 255 8.48 -10.41 -2.08
C MET A 255 7.82 -11.78 -2.13
N PHE A 256 6.54 -11.82 -2.50
CA PHE A 256 5.81 -13.04 -2.81
C PHE A 256 5.59 -13.10 -4.32
N VAL A 257 6.02 -14.17 -4.96
CA VAL A 257 5.84 -14.39 -6.40
C VAL A 257 4.80 -15.48 -6.60
N PHE A 258 3.70 -15.14 -7.25
CA PHE A 258 2.57 -16.00 -7.57
C PHE A 258 2.66 -16.41 -9.03
N LEU A 259 2.98 -17.67 -9.25
CA LEU A 259 3.24 -18.24 -10.56
C LEU A 259 2.16 -19.28 -10.89
N PRO A 260 1.27 -19.00 -11.86
CA PRO A 260 0.33 -20.00 -12.37
C PRO A 260 1.02 -21.27 -12.85
N ASP A 261 0.32 -22.41 -12.81
CA ASP A 261 0.86 -23.64 -13.40
C ASP A 261 0.75 -23.63 -14.94
N THR A 262 -0.22 -22.88 -15.50
CA THR A 262 -0.41 -22.69 -16.95
C THR A 262 -0.04 -21.27 -17.38
N ARG A 263 0.49 -21.14 -18.61
CA ARG A 263 0.98 -19.85 -19.14
C ARG A 263 -0.07 -18.75 -19.23
N ASP A 264 -1.34 -19.11 -19.37
CA ASP A 264 -2.50 -18.22 -19.43
C ASP A 264 -3.31 -18.20 -18.12
N GLY A 265 -2.85 -18.88 -17.07
CA GLY A 265 -3.58 -19.10 -15.82
C GLY A 265 -3.65 -17.89 -14.88
N MET A 266 -3.06 -16.74 -15.24
CA MET A 266 -3.00 -15.57 -14.36
C MET A 266 -4.40 -15.06 -13.98
N ALA A 267 -5.35 -15.01 -14.91
CA ALA A 267 -6.69 -14.51 -14.62
C ALA A 267 -7.39 -15.38 -13.56
N THR A 268 -7.37 -16.69 -13.76
CA THR A 268 -7.92 -17.67 -12.79
C THR A 268 -7.24 -17.55 -11.42
N MET A 269 -5.92 -17.39 -11.40
CA MET A 269 -5.17 -17.19 -10.16
C MET A 269 -5.58 -15.90 -9.45
N VAL A 270 -5.75 -14.79 -10.16
CA VAL A 270 -6.18 -13.51 -9.59
C VAL A 270 -7.60 -13.63 -9.01
N ASP A 271 -8.52 -14.30 -9.69
CA ASP A 271 -9.86 -14.55 -9.17
C ASP A 271 -9.82 -15.34 -7.85
N VAL A 272 -8.99 -16.38 -7.77
CA VAL A 272 -8.81 -17.17 -6.54
C VAL A 272 -8.20 -16.32 -5.42
N VAL A 273 -7.14 -15.57 -5.70
CA VAL A 273 -6.45 -14.73 -4.70
C VAL A 273 -7.35 -13.61 -4.18
N THR A 274 -8.22 -13.06 -5.03
CA THR A 274 -9.12 -11.95 -4.67
C THR A 274 -10.46 -12.39 -4.09
N ALA A 275 -10.81 -13.68 -4.18
CA ALA A 275 -12.06 -14.22 -3.66
C ALA A 275 -12.25 -14.06 -2.14
N ALA A 276 -11.16 -13.95 -1.37
CA ALA A 276 -11.23 -13.77 0.08
C ALA A 276 -10.20 -12.76 0.60
N ALA A 277 -10.64 -11.79 1.39
CA ALA A 277 -9.75 -10.81 2.04
C ALA A 277 -8.69 -11.45 2.95
N ALA A 278 -8.95 -12.66 3.44
CA ALA A 278 -8.04 -13.43 4.30
C ALA A 278 -7.13 -14.41 3.52
N PHE A 279 -7.12 -14.38 2.19
CA PHE A 279 -6.40 -15.37 1.37
C PHE A 279 -4.88 -15.42 1.66
N MET A 280 -4.28 -14.29 2.04
CA MET A 280 -2.87 -14.26 2.47
C MET A 280 -2.59 -15.15 3.69
N TYR A 281 -3.57 -15.36 4.58
CA TYR A 281 -3.42 -16.27 5.72
C TYR A 281 -3.42 -17.73 5.28
N SER A 282 -4.23 -18.11 4.28
CA SER A 282 -4.17 -19.47 3.72
C SER A 282 -2.85 -19.76 3.03
N ILE A 283 -2.28 -18.79 2.30
CA ILE A 283 -0.94 -18.94 1.71
C ILE A 283 0.10 -19.16 2.81
N SER A 284 0.04 -18.36 3.87
CA SER A 284 0.97 -18.46 4.99
C SER A 284 0.87 -19.80 5.71
N ALA A 285 -0.32 -20.41 5.77
CA ALA A 285 -0.52 -21.74 6.34
C ALA A 285 0.04 -22.88 5.46
N GLU A 286 0.02 -22.71 4.13
CA GLU A 286 0.54 -23.71 3.18
C GLU A 286 2.04 -23.57 2.87
N MET A 287 2.65 -22.44 3.23
CA MET A 287 4.09 -22.18 3.04
C MET A 287 4.94 -23.20 3.79
N LYS A 288 5.78 -23.93 3.05
CA LYS A 288 6.68 -24.96 3.57
C LYS A 288 8.10 -24.75 3.05
N LEU A 289 9.09 -25.00 3.91
CA LEU A 289 10.50 -24.91 3.55
C LEU A 289 10.93 -26.15 2.74
N ARG A 290 11.02 -26.01 1.41
CA ARG A 290 11.37 -27.09 0.47
C ARG A 290 12.59 -26.75 -0.37
N ASP A 291 13.25 -27.76 -0.95
CA ASP A 291 14.28 -27.51 -1.97
C ASP A 291 13.62 -26.97 -3.23
N VAL A 292 14.06 -25.79 -3.67
CA VAL A 292 13.51 -25.08 -4.83
C VAL A 292 14.62 -24.87 -5.86
N ASP A 293 14.33 -25.23 -7.11
CA ASP A 293 15.08 -24.78 -8.28
C ASP A 293 14.36 -23.56 -8.88
N LEU A 294 14.92 -22.38 -8.62
CA LEU A 294 14.31 -21.09 -8.95
C LEU A 294 14.93 -20.51 -10.20
N LYS A 295 14.08 -20.13 -11.16
CA LYS A 295 14.42 -19.22 -12.27
C LYS A 295 13.48 -18.02 -12.25
N LEU A 296 14.02 -16.83 -12.02
CA LEU A 296 13.25 -15.58 -11.95
C LEU A 296 13.83 -14.54 -12.90
N PRO A 297 13.04 -13.96 -13.83
CA PRO A 297 13.54 -12.92 -14.73
C PRO A 297 13.92 -11.66 -13.95
N LYS A 298 14.92 -10.94 -14.45
CA LYS A 298 15.20 -9.57 -13.99
C LYS A 298 14.15 -8.64 -14.58
N PHE A 299 13.70 -7.68 -13.78
CA PHE A 299 12.75 -6.68 -14.26
C PHE A 299 12.86 -5.37 -13.47
N LYS A 300 12.53 -4.28 -14.14
CA LYS A 300 12.39 -2.96 -13.52
C LYS A 300 11.05 -2.40 -13.97
N ILE A 301 10.16 -2.15 -13.02
CA ILE A 301 8.85 -1.60 -13.32
C ILE A 301 8.79 -0.17 -12.87
N THR A 302 8.31 0.68 -13.77
CA THR A 302 7.90 2.04 -13.46
C THR A 302 6.43 2.17 -13.83
N PHE A 303 5.57 2.15 -12.82
CA PHE A 303 4.16 2.47 -13.01
C PHE A 303 3.99 3.98 -12.89
N ASN A 304 3.31 4.56 -13.87
CA ASN A 304 2.96 5.96 -13.85
C ASN A 304 1.52 6.12 -14.35
N TRP A 305 0.59 6.22 -13.40
CA TRP A 305 -0.78 6.60 -13.68
C TRP A 305 -0.90 8.11 -13.58
N GLY A 306 -0.98 8.76 -14.73
CA GLY A 306 -1.29 10.17 -14.81
C GLY A 306 -2.64 10.47 -14.16
N ASN A 307 -3.68 9.65 -14.39
CA ASN A 307 -4.99 9.85 -13.79
C ASN A 307 -5.72 8.53 -13.49
N LEU A 308 -6.08 8.30 -12.23
CA LEU A 308 -6.84 7.14 -11.75
C LEU A 308 -8.35 7.38 -11.62
N LYS A 309 -8.84 8.58 -11.95
CA LYS A 309 -10.25 8.96 -11.79
C LYS A 309 -11.21 7.94 -12.41
N GLU A 310 -11.00 7.58 -13.67
CA GLU A 310 -11.91 6.69 -14.38
C GLU A 310 -11.98 5.29 -13.75
N THR A 311 -10.82 4.70 -13.44
CA THR A 311 -10.74 3.41 -12.75
C THR A 311 -11.39 3.44 -11.38
N LEU A 312 -11.15 4.49 -10.59
CA LEU A 312 -11.78 4.64 -9.26
C LEU A 312 -13.30 4.77 -9.37
N CYS A 313 -13.80 5.50 -10.37
CA CYS A 313 -15.23 5.58 -10.67
C CYS A 313 -15.82 4.22 -11.07
N GLN A 314 -15.13 3.45 -11.92
CA GLN A 314 -15.55 2.10 -12.32
C GLN A 314 -15.62 1.14 -11.13
N LEU A 315 -14.75 1.32 -10.13
CA LEU A 315 -14.78 0.58 -8.87
C LEU A 315 -15.82 1.10 -7.86
N GLY A 316 -16.62 2.10 -8.24
CA GLY A 316 -17.73 2.60 -7.44
C GLY A 316 -17.41 3.81 -6.57
N LEU A 317 -16.21 4.41 -6.66
CA LEU A 317 -15.88 5.67 -6.00
C LEU A 317 -16.19 6.86 -6.92
N THR A 318 -17.41 7.37 -6.85
CA THR A 318 -17.94 8.37 -7.81
C THR A 318 -18.20 9.75 -7.20
N LEU A 319 -18.65 9.81 -5.94
CA LEU A 319 -19.08 11.07 -5.30
C LEU A 319 -17.95 12.10 -5.17
N PRO A 320 -16.72 11.74 -4.75
CA PRO A 320 -15.65 12.74 -4.65
C PRO A 320 -15.31 13.41 -5.99
N PHE A 321 -15.56 12.73 -7.11
CA PHE A 321 -15.24 13.19 -8.45
C PHE A 321 -16.37 13.97 -9.13
N SER A 322 -17.54 14.08 -8.48
CA SER A 322 -18.73 14.72 -9.03
C SER A 322 -18.74 16.22 -8.69
N PRO A 323 -18.72 17.12 -9.69
CA PRO A 323 -18.84 18.56 -9.43
C PRO A 323 -20.13 18.96 -8.70
N GLU A 324 -21.20 18.18 -8.87
CA GLU A 324 -22.52 18.46 -8.31
C GLU A 324 -22.76 17.79 -6.95
N ALA A 325 -22.16 16.61 -6.73
CA ALA A 325 -22.44 15.76 -5.58
C ALA A 325 -21.28 15.63 -4.58
N ALA A 326 -20.08 16.10 -4.93
CA ALA A 326 -18.95 16.07 -4.02
C ALA A 326 -19.21 16.95 -2.79
N ASP A 327 -19.02 16.37 -1.61
CA ASP A 327 -19.05 17.09 -0.34
C ASP A 327 -17.70 16.92 0.37
N LEU A 328 -16.77 17.84 0.06
CA LEU A 328 -15.43 17.91 0.63
C LEU A 328 -15.29 19.08 1.63
N ARG A 329 -16.35 19.36 2.38
CA ARG A 329 -16.38 20.43 3.40
C ARG A 329 -15.31 20.22 4.48
N GLY A 330 -14.77 21.32 4.98
CA GLY A 330 -13.76 21.33 6.03
C GLY A 330 -12.33 21.27 5.48
N MET A 331 -12.18 21.02 4.18
CA MET A 331 -10.87 21.05 3.53
C MET A 331 -10.41 22.48 3.23
N CYS A 332 -11.33 23.40 2.92
CA CYS A 332 -11.00 24.77 2.53
C CYS A 332 -11.65 25.82 3.45
N ASN A 333 -10.95 26.93 3.71
CA ASN A 333 -11.49 28.04 4.51
C ASN A 333 -12.70 28.70 3.84
N GLY A 334 -12.82 28.60 2.51
CA GLY A 334 -13.99 29.07 1.75
C GLY A 334 -15.29 28.30 2.03
N ASP A 335 -15.25 27.24 2.85
CA ASP A 335 -16.43 26.50 3.28
C ASP A 335 -17.24 27.22 4.37
N GLU A 336 -16.65 28.20 5.08
CA GLU A 336 -17.32 28.99 6.12
C GLU A 336 -18.02 30.22 5.52
N GLY A 337 -19.33 30.11 5.27
CA GLY A 337 -20.17 31.22 4.83
C GLY A 337 -21.62 30.80 4.50
N ASP A 338 -22.50 31.77 4.22
CA ASP A 338 -23.97 31.63 3.99
C ASP A 338 -24.38 30.74 2.78
N GLY A 339 -23.47 29.93 2.23
CA GLY A 339 -23.73 28.93 1.19
C GLY A 339 -24.06 29.49 -0.19
N LYS A 340 -24.22 30.82 -0.34
CA LYS A 340 -24.64 31.49 -1.59
C LYS A 340 -23.52 31.82 -2.58
N SER A 341 -22.26 31.84 -2.15
CA SER A 341 -21.09 32.15 -3.01
C SER A 341 -20.03 31.03 -3.01
N ARG A 342 -20.40 29.83 -2.58
CA ARG A 342 -19.44 28.73 -2.42
C ARG A 342 -19.20 28.02 -3.75
N ARG A 343 -17.95 28.01 -4.21
CA ARG A 343 -17.49 27.10 -5.26
C ARG A 343 -17.40 25.69 -4.67
N THR A 344 -18.09 24.73 -5.27
CA THR A 344 -18.06 23.33 -4.85
C THR A 344 -16.76 22.68 -5.29
N THR A 345 -15.87 22.38 -4.33
CA THR A 345 -14.62 21.67 -4.59
C THR A 345 -14.88 20.18 -4.78
N PHE A 346 -14.37 19.61 -5.87
CA PHE A 346 -14.43 18.18 -6.16
C PHE A 346 -13.04 17.67 -6.56
N LEU A 347 -12.80 16.37 -6.35
CA LEU A 347 -11.56 15.71 -6.74
C LEU A 347 -11.48 15.64 -8.27
N SER A 348 -10.59 16.45 -8.85
CA SER A 348 -10.43 16.52 -10.29
C SER A 348 -9.53 15.39 -10.80
N LYS A 349 -8.45 15.10 -10.06
CA LYS A 349 -7.41 14.18 -10.53
C LYS A 349 -6.72 13.43 -9.39
N VAL A 350 -6.34 12.18 -9.67
CA VAL A 350 -5.51 11.35 -8.79
C VAL A 350 -4.37 10.75 -9.61
N ALA A 351 -3.15 11.19 -9.37
CA ALA A 351 -1.94 10.65 -9.99
C ALA A 351 -1.23 9.67 -9.04
N HIS A 352 -0.63 8.63 -9.59
CA HIS A 352 0.15 7.67 -8.80
C HIS A 352 1.36 7.15 -9.58
N MET A 353 2.52 7.18 -8.94
CA MET A 353 3.73 6.56 -9.47
C MET A 353 4.29 5.54 -8.48
N ALA A 354 4.74 4.41 -9.01
CA ALA A 354 5.37 3.35 -8.25
C ALA A 354 6.58 2.83 -9.01
N VAL A 355 7.73 2.74 -8.33
CA VAL A 355 8.97 2.23 -8.94
C VAL A 355 9.52 1.09 -8.11
N VAL A 356 9.72 -0.05 -8.76
CA VAL A 356 10.35 -1.24 -8.18
C VAL A 356 11.42 -1.78 -9.13
N ASN A 357 12.55 -2.21 -8.58
CA ASN A 357 13.65 -2.79 -9.35
C ASN A 357 14.06 -4.12 -8.72
N VAL A 358 13.97 -5.19 -9.50
CA VAL A 358 14.33 -6.55 -9.14
C VAL A 358 15.55 -6.99 -9.92
N ASN A 359 16.63 -7.26 -9.21
CA ASN A 359 17.92 -7.70 -9.74
C ASN A 359 18.61 -8.64 -8.74
N GLU A 360 19.83 -9.06 -9.04
CA GLU A 360 20.57 -10.06 -8.27
C GLU A 360 21.00 -9.57 -6.88
N LYS A 361 21.10 -8.25 -6.67
CA LYS A 361 21.75 -7.71 -5.47
C LYS A 361 20.92 -7.87 -4.20
N GLY A 362 21.59 -8.46 -3.21
CA GLY A 362 21.76 -7.89 -1.88
C GLY A 362 23.26 -7.90 -1.52
N THR A 363 23.73 -7.01 -0.64
CA THR A 363 25.17 -6.78 -0.33
C THR A 363 26.06 -8.03 -0.38
N GLU A 364 27.16 -7.94 -1.14
CA GLU A 364 28.17 -8.97 -1.40
C GLU A 364 28.74 -9.60 -0.11
N ALA A 365 28.14 -10.69 0.34
CA ALA A 365 28.75 -11.68 1.24
C ALA A 365 27.89 -12.96 1.22
N GLY A 366 27.73 -13.59 0.06
CA GLY A 366 27.10 -14.90 -0.02
C GLY A 366 28.11 -15.98 0.33
N ALA A 367 28.02 -16.56 1.54
CA ALA A 367 28.72 -17.80 1.85
C ALA A 367 28.36 -18.86 0.79
N VAL A 368 29.38 -19.46 0.17
CA VAL A 368 29.21 -20.50 -0.85
C VAL A 368 28.79 -21.79 -0.16
N ALA A 369 27.49 -21.98 0.06
CA ALA A 369 26.96 -23.29 0.42
C ALA A 369 26.87 -24.15 -0.85
N PHE A 370 27.97 -24.77 -1.24
CA PHE A 370 27.97 -25.76 -2.31
C PHE A 370 27.27 -27.03 -1.78
N HIS A 371 26.04 -27.32 -2.22
CA HIS A 371 25.42 -28.62 -1.96
C HIS A 371 25.85 -29.57 -3.08
N VAL A 372 26.98 -30.25 -2.89
CA VAL A 372 27.34 -31.41 -3.71
C VAL A 372 26.31 -32.49 -3.39
N HIS A 373 25.34 -32.70 -4.28
CA HIS A 373 24.45 -33.85 -4.20
C HIS A 373 25.25 -35.10 -4.56
N GLY A 374 25.74 -35.80 -3.53
CA GLY A 374 26.24 -37.17 -3.65
C GLY A 374 25.08 -38.14 -3.84
N GLY A 375 24.43 -38.11 -5.00
CA GLY A 375 23.30 -38.99 -5.32
C GLY A 375 22.78 -38.74 -6.75
N SER A 376 22.55 -39.83 -7.49
CA SER A 376 22.07 -39.78 -8.88
C SER A 376 20.55 -39.58 -8.88
N GLY A 377 20.09 -38.34 -8.68
CA GLY A 377 18.68 -37.96 -8.82
C GLY A 377 18.32 -36.67 -8.06
N PRO A 378 17.34 -35.89 -8.54
CA PRO A 378 16.81 -34.76 -7.79
C PRO A 378 16.16 -35.24 -6.48
N PRO A 379 16.18 -34.41 -5.40
CA PRO A 379 15.50 -34.75 -4.16
C PRO A 379 14.02 -35.04 -4.40
N PRO A 380 13.40 -35.97 -3.64
CA PRO A 380 12.00 -36.34 -3.81
C PRO A 380 10.98 -35.19 -3.64
N ASP A 381 11.38 -34.09 -2.98
CA ASP A 381 10.52 -32.93 -2.68
C ASP A 381 11.04 -31.64 -3.35
N LEU A 382 11.74 -31.78 -4.49
CA LEU A 382 12.19 -30.65 -5.29
C LEU A 382 11.00 -29.94 -5.94
N VAL A 383 10.89 -28.64 -5.70
CA VAL A 383 9.92 -27.76 -6.36
C VAL A 383 10.62 -26.97 -7.47
N GLU A 384 10.25 -27.22 -8.72
CA GLU A 384 10.63 -26.37 -9.84
C GLU A 384 9.77 -25.09 -9.84
N PHE A 385 10.43 -23.93 -9.78
CA PHE A 385 9.80 -22.61 -9.82
C PHE A 385 10.44 -21.78 -10.95
N THR A 386 9.92 -21.97 -12.16
CA THR A 386 10.41 -21.31 -13.38
C THR A 386 9.41 -20.24 -13.81
N ALA A 387 9.70 -18.98 -13.51
CA ALA A 387 8.82 -17.85 -13.84
C ALA A 387 9.00 -17.39 -15.30
N ASP A 388 8.79 -18.31 -16.26
CA ASP A 388 8.93 -18.11 -17.70
C ASP A 388 7.67 -17.61 -18.40
N HIS A 389 6.65 -17.24 -17.65
CA HIS A 389 5.37 -16.78 -18.17
C HIS A 389 4.69 -15.84 -17.15
N PRO A 390 3.56 -15.20 -17.50
CA PRO A 390 3.02 -14.10 -16.72
C PRO A 390 2.71 -14.48 -15.27
N PHE A 391 3.24 -13.69 -14.33
CA PHE A 391 3.12 -13.92 -12.89
C PHE A 391 2.73 -12.64 -12.15
N THR A 392 2.25 -12.80 -10.91
CA THR A 392 1.92 -11.67 -10.02
C THR A 392 2.96 -11.61 -8.90
N PHE A 393 3.31 -10.42 -8.44
CA PHE A 393 4.15 -10.28 -7.25
C PHE A 393 3.57 -9.29 -6.26
N PHE A 394 3.76 -9.57 -4.97
CA PHE A 394 3.50 -8.65 -3.87
C PHE A 394 4.80 -8.32 -3.15
N ILE A 395 4.95 -7.10 -2.65
CA ILE A 395 5.93 -6.77 -1.61
C ILE A 395 5.13 -6.45 -0.36
N MET A 396 5.34 -7.24 0.69
CA MET A 396 4.56 -7.16 1.93
C MET A 396 5.49 -6.94 3.12
N GLU A 397 5.06 -6.07 4.04
CA GLU A 397 5.61 -6.04 5.39
C GLU A 397 4.87 -7.08 6.24
N GLU A 398 5.57 -8.17 6.57
CA GLU A 398 4.96 -9.41 7.06
C GLU A 398 4.28 -9.28 8.44
N ARG A 399 4.70 -8.31 9.27
CA ARG A 399 4.17 -8.19 10.63
C ARG A 399 2.83 -7.50 10.67
N SER A 400 2.69 -6.43 9.91
CA SER A 400 1.45 -5.67 9.75
C SER A 400 0.52 -6.30 8.72
N GLY A 401 1.06 -7.14 7.83
CA GLY A 401 0.32 -7.69 6.68
C GLY A 401 0.06 -6.65 5.58
N VAL A 402 0.66 -5.45 5.69
CA VAL A 402 0.46 -4.38 4.71
C VAL A 402 1.20 -4.73 3.42
N ILE A 403 0.45 -4.77 2.34
CA ILE A 403 0.99 -4.90 0.99
C ILE A 403 1.42 -3.51 0.52
N VAL A 404 2.72 -3.37 0.28
CA VAL A 404 3.35 -2.12 -0.16
C VAL A 404 3.30 -1.99 -1.68
N PHE A 405 3.52 -3.09 -2.39
CA PHE A 405 3.43 -3.16 -3.85
C PHE A 405 2.65 -4.39 -4.30
N VAL A 406 1.90 -4.22 -5.38
CA VAL A 406 1.30 -5.29 -6.18
C VAL A 406 1.59 -5.00 -7.64
N GLY A 407 1.96 -6.02 -8.41
CA GLY A 407 2.08 -5.89 -9.85
C GLY A 407 1.97 -7.22 -10.58
N HIS A 408 1.59 -7.13 -11.86
CA HIS A 408 1.58 -8.23 -12.79
C HIS A 408 2.72 -8.06 -13.79
N ILE A 409 3.53 -9.10 -13.98
CA ILE A 409 4.57 -9.14 -15.01
C ILE A 409 3.99 -9.87 -16.22
N LEU A 410 3.63 -9.12 -17.26
CA LEU A 410 3.19 -9.69 -18.55
C LEU A 410 4.33 -9.74 -19.56
N ASP A 411 5.33 -8.88 -19.37
CA ASP A 411 6.55 -8.77 -20.19
C ASP A 411 7.64 -8.13 -19.31
N PRO A 412 8.66 -8.88 -18.86
CA PRO A 412 9.69 -8.35 -17.96
C PRO A 412 10.64 -7.34 -18.63
N THR A 413 10.56 -7.18 -19.95
CA THR A 413 11.43 -6.26 -20.72
C THR A 413 10.87 -4.85 -20.82
N LYS A 414 9.64 -4.61 -20.33
CA LYS A 414 8.90 -3.36 -20.47
C LYS A 414 8.71 -2.58 -19.17
#